data_AF-A0A430AQ37-F1
#
_entry.id   AF-A0A430AQ37-F1
#
_cell.length_a   1.000
_cell.length_b   1.000
_cell.length_c   1.000
_cell.angle_alpha   90.00
_cell.angle_beta   90.00
_cell.angle_gamma   90.00
#
_symmetry.space_group_name_H-M   'P 1'
#
loop_
_entity.id
_entity.type
_entity.pdbx_description
1 polymer ?
#
loop_
_entity_poly.entity_id
_entity_poly.type
_entity_poly.pdbx_seq_one_letter_code
_entity_poly.pdbx_strand_id
1 'polypeptide(L)'
;MTVNYEAAIRALMIHFLEEIPTIKALVTRIKQDIRFKLSLGFLYGDRDPSEATFSRILQTLSENIETLERQNILLLKAIDQEFGILEEPVVIDAKAVERINDYLKEHMKLNNSTHYKANIVQTEMLLIQLTYNLKTYAAQRLNQRNF
;
A
#
# COMPACT_ATOMS: atom_id res chain seq x y z
N MET A 1 -11.43 22.82 7.05
CA MET A 1 -11.28 21.38 7.36
C MET A 1 -10.33 20.76 6.35
N THR A 2 -9.26 20.12 6.82
CA THR A 2 -8.23 19.47 6.00
C THR A 2 -8.62 18.01 5.74
N VAL A 3 -8.07 17.40 4.69
CA VAL A 3 -8.21 15.96 4.48
C VAL A 3 -7.27 15.24 5.43
N ASN A 4 -7.77 14.21 6.12
CA ASN A 4 -6.94 13.29 6.87
C ASN A 4 -6.24 12.32 5.91
N TYR A 5 -4.99 12.63 5.57
CA TYR A 5 -4.22 11.86 4.59
C TYR A 5 -3.84 10.47 5.11
N GLU A 6 -3.67 10.28 6.42
CA GLU A 6 -3.39 8.96 6.97
C GLU A 6 -4.57 8.01 6.74
N ALA A 7 -5.79 8.46 7.08
CA ALA A 7 -7.01 7.70 6.83
C ALA A 7 -7.26 7.48 5.33
N ALA A 8 -6.89 8.44 4.48
CA ALA A 8 -6.98 8.29 3.03
C ALA A 8 -5.99 7.25 2.48
N ILE A 9 -4.74 7.20 2.98
CA ILE A 9 -3.78 6.17 2.57
C ILE A 9 -4.26 4.78 3.02
N ARG A 10 -4.77 4.66 4.25
CA ARG A 10 -5.40 3.41 4.73
C ARG A 10 -6.58 3.00 3.83
N ALA A 11 -7.37 3.96 3.36
CA ALA A 11 -8.47 3.71 2.43
C ALA A 11 -7.97 3.14 1.08
N LEU A 12 -6.85 3.64 0.55
CA LEU A 12 -6.23 3.08 -0.66
C LEU A 12 -5.77 1.63 -0.44
N MET A 13 -5.17 1.33 0.72
CA MET A 13 -4.76 -0.04 1.06
C MET A 13 -5.95 -0.99 1.19
N ILE A 14 -7.01 -0.57 1.89
CA ILE A 14 -8.24 -1.36 2.09
C ILE A 14 -9.00 -1.57 0.78
N HIS A 15 -8.98 -0.60 -0.13
CA HIS A 15 -9.59 -0.74 -1.46
C HIS A 15 -9.10 -1.99 -2.19
N PHE A 16 -7.80 -2.31 -2.09
CA PHE A 16 -7.24 -3.54 -2.66
C PHE A 16 -7.61 -4.80 -1.86
N LEU A 17 -7.63 -4.73 -0.53
CA LEU A 17 -7.91 -5.88 0.33
C LEU A 17 -9.37 -6.33 0.27
N GLU A 18 -10.30 -5.37 0.20
CA GLU A 18 -11.75 -5.64 0.10
C GLU A 18 -12.24 -5.72 -1.36
N GLU A 19 -11.32 -5.75 -2.33
CA GLU A 19 -11.62 -5.83 -3.77
C GLU A 19 -12.66 -4.78 -4.22
N ILE A 20 -12.60 -3.58 -3.62
CA ILE A 20 -13.45 -2.47 -4.04
C ILE A 20 -12.98 -2.13 -5.47
N PRO A 21 -13.85 -2.14 -6.49
CA PRO A 21 -13.37 -2.20 -7.87
C PRO A 21 -12.81 -0.88 -8.41
N THR A 22 -13.18 0.27 -7.80
CA THR A 22 -12.74 1.60 -8.27
C THR A 22 -12.60 2.61 -7.13
N ILE A 23 -11.77 3.64 -7.34
CA ILE A 23 -11.66 4.80 -6.43
C ILE A 23 -13.01 5.51 -6.26
N LYS A 24 -13.83 5.57 -7.32
CA LYS A 24 -15.20 6.11 -7.24
C LYS A 24 -16.07 5.33 -6.27
N ALA A 25 -16.02 4.00 -6.32
CA ALA A 25 -16.74 3.14 -5.38
C ALA A 25 -16.22 3.33 -3.95
N LEU A 26 -14.91 3.47 -3.76
CA LEU A 26 -14.29 3.76 -2.47
C LEU A 26 -14.80 5.09 -1.89
N VAL A 27 -14.72 6.18 -2.66
CA VAL A 27 -15.22 7.52 -2.25
C VAL A 27 -16.70 7.46 -1.88
N THR A 28 -17.50 6.74 -2.67
CA THR A 28 -18.93 6.57 -2.41
C THR A 28 -19.17 5.85 -1.09
N ARG A 29 -18.43 4.77 -0.83
CA ARG A 29 -18.53 4.00 0.41
C ARG A 29 -18.09 4.81 1.63
N ILE A 30 -17.00 5.56 1.55
CA ILE A 30 -16.55 6.45 2.65
C ILE A 30 -17.64 7.46 3.03
N LYS A 31 -18.38 7.98 2.05
CA LYS A 31 -19.44 8.97 2.28
C LYS A 31 -20.72 8.35 2.87
N GLN A 32 -21.04 7.12 2.48
CA GLN A 32 -22.33 6.50 2.79
C GLN A 32 -22.27 5.61 4.04
N ASP A 33 -21.12 5.00 4.32
CA ASP A 33 -20.92 4.09 5.43
C ASP A 33 -20.03 4.73 6.50
N ILE A 34 -20.67 5.29 7.52
CA ILE A 34 -19.97 5.93 8.64
C ILE A 34 -19.09 4.94 9.40
N ARG A 35 -19.48 3.66 9.50
CA ARG A 35 -18.69 2.65 10.23
C ARG A 35 -17.40 2.36 9.47
N PHE A 36 -17.51 2.20 8.16
CA PHE A 36 -16.34 2.07 7.27
C PHE A 36 -15.44 3.32 7.34
N LYS A 37 -16.03 4.52 7.30
CA LYS A 37 -15.27 5.77 7.44
C LYS A 37 -14.49 5.83 8.77
N LEU A 38 -15.13 5.51 9.89
CA LEU A 38 -14.48 5.50 11.20
C LEU A 38 -13.44 4.38 11.34
N SER A 39 -13.67 3.19 10.76
CA SER A 39 -12.69 2.08 10.81
C SER A 39 -11.41 2.39 10.06
N LEU A 40 -11.47 3.26 9.03
CA LEU A 40 -10.31 3.78 8.32
C LEU A 40 -9.53 4.83 9.13
N GLY A 41 -10.11 5.34 10.23
CA GLY A 41 -9.49 6.36 11.10
C GLY A 41 -9.87 7.79 10.76
N PHE A 42 -10.84 8.03 9.88
CA PHE A 42 -11.41 9.37 9.70
C PHE A 42 -12.21 9.76 10.96
N LEU A 43 -12.10 11.02 11.38
CA LEU A 43 -12.94 11.60 12.42
C LEU A 43 -14.26 12.11 11.83
N TYR A 44 -15.26 12.32 12.70
CA TYR A 44 -16.58 12.81 12.28
C TYR A 44 -16.50 14.16 11.54
N GLY A 45 -15.59 15.04 11.96
CA GLY A 45 -15.35 16.35 11.35
C GLY A 45 -14.36 16.36 10.17
N ASP A 46 -13.77 15.22 9.82
CA ASP A 46 -12.80 15.17 8.73
C ASP A 46 -13.50 15.35 7.38
N ARG A 47 -12.84 16.11 6.49
CA ARG A 47 -13.29 16.27 5.11
C ARG A 47 -13.12 14.95 4.36
N ASP A 48 -14.18 14.50 3.72
CA ASP A 48 -14.14 13.30 2.87
C ASP A 48 -13.18 13.49 1.69
N PRO A 49 -12.31 12.51 1.40
CA PRO A 49 -11.49 12.54 0.20
C PRO A 49 -12.37 12.42 -1.05
N SER A 50 -12.04 13.19 -2.10
CA SER A 50 -12.62 13.02 -3.43
C SER A 50 -11.73 12.14 -4.31
N GLU A 51 -12.20 11.76 -5.50
CA GLU A 51 -11.38 11.06 -6.49
C GLU A 51 -10.12 11.88 -6.85
N ALA A 52 -10.25 13.21 -6.94
CA ALA A 52 -9.12 14.10 -7.16
C ALA A 52 -8.14 14.13 -5.97
N THR A 53 -8.63 13.96 -4.74
CA THR A 53 -7.76 13.80 -3.56
C THR A 53 -6.93 12.53 -3.68
N PHE A 54 -7.55 11.40 -4.01
CA PHE A 54 -6.83 10.14 -4.21
C PHE A 54 -5.84 10.20 -5.37
N SER A 55 -6.22 10.82 -6.49
CA SER A 55 -5.31 11.04 -7.62
C SER A 55 -4.08 11.84 -7.22
N ARG A 56 -4.22 12.88 -6.40
CA ARG A 56 -3.07 13.65 -5.87
C ARG A 56 -2.22 12.83 -4.91
N ILE A 57 -2.82 12.00 -4.06
CA ILE A 57 -2.07 11.12 -3.16
C ILE A 57 -1.22 10.14 -3.97
N LEU A 58 -1.83 9.42 -4.91
CA LEU A 58 -1.13 8.49 -5.80
C LEU A 58 -0.03 9.22 -6.58
N GLN A 59 -0.30 10.44 -7.02
CA GLN A 59 0.70 11.26 -7.70
C GLN A 59 1.92 11.51 -6.82
N THR A 60 1.70 12.07 -5.63
CA THR A 60 2.79 12.40 -4.70
C THR A 60 3.55 11.14 -4.28
N LEU A 61 2.87 10.02 -4.06
CA LEU A 61 3.52 8.75 -3.76
C LEU A 61 4.37 8.25 -4.94
N SER A 62 3.88 8.37 -6.16
CA SER A 62 4.61 7.97 -7.38
C SER A 62 5.87 8.79 -7.64
N GLU A 63 5.89 10.04 -7.19
CA GLU A 63 7.06 10.91 -7.23
C GLU A 63 8.08 10.59 -6.12
N ASN A 64 7.64 9.90 -5.06
CA ASN A 64 8.43 9.58 -3.87
C ASN A 64 8.52 8.07 -3.62
N ILE A 65 8.53 7.28 -4.70
CA ILE A 65 8.36 5.82 -4.67
C ILE A 65 9.40 5.09 -3.82
N GLU A 66 10.63 5.61 -3.77
CA GLU A 66 11.73 5.11 -2.96
C GLU A 66 11.36 5.02 -1.47
N THR A 67 10.47 5.90 -0.99
CA THR A 67 9.98 5.85 0.39
C THR A 67 9.14 4.61 0.62
N LEU A 68 8.24 4.26 -0.31
CA LEU A 68 7.41 3.06 -0.23
C LEU A 68 8.24 1.79 -0.33
N GLU A 69 9.21 1.76 -1.25
CA GLU A 69 10.16 0.65 -1.38
C GLU A 69 10.92 0.41 -0.07
N ARG A 70 11.44 1.49 0.54
CA ARG A 70 12.12 1.44 1.83
C ARG A 70 11.21 0.90 2.95
N GLN A 71 9.96 1.35 3.02
CA GLN A 71 9.03 0.83 4.04
C GLN A 71 8.74 -0.66 3.83
N ASN A 72 8.57 -1.10 2.59
CA ASN A 72 8.32 -2.51 2.29
C ASN A 72 9.53 -3.38 2.68
N ILE A 73 10.73 -2.90 2.38
CA ILE A 73 12.00 -3.51 2.81
C ILE A 73 12.06 -3.65 4.34
N LEU A 74 11.75 -2.58 5.07
CA LEU A 74 11.82 -2.59 6.54
C LEU A 74 10.81 -3.58 7.14
N LEU A 75 9.61 -3.66 6.56
CA LEU A 75 8.59 -4.63 6.98
C LEU A 75 9.03 -6.07 6.70
N LEU A 76 9.60 -6.35 5.53
CA LEU A 76 10.12 -7.67 5.19
C LEU A 76 11.27 -8.09 6.13
N LYS A 77 12.17 -7.16 6.47
CA LYS A 77 13.21 -7.41 7.48
C LYS A 77 12.62 -7.73 8.85
N ALA A 78 11.59 -7.02 9.28
CA ALA A 78 10.92 -7.30 10.55
C ALA A 78 10.25 -8.68 10.56
N ILE A 79 9.60 -9.07 9.46
CA ILE A 79 9.03 -10.41 9.27
C ILE A 79 10.13 -11.47 9.37
N ASP A 80 11.23 -11.28 8.64
CA ASP A 80 12.33 -12.25 8.61
C ASP A 80 12.99 -12.42 9.99
N GLN A 81 13.25 -11.32 10.69
CA GLN A 81 13.83 -11.35 12.03
C GLN A 81 12.97 -12.08 13.05
N GLU A 82 11.64 -11.99 12.95
CA GLU A 82 10.72 -12.59 13.91
C GLU A 82 10.35 -14.04 13.57
N PHE A 83 10.27 -14.39 12.27
CA PHE A 83 9.76 -15.69 11.84
C PHE A 83 10.77 -16.57 11.09
N GLY A 84 11.93 -16.03 10.68
CA GLY A 84 12.98 -16.76 9.97
C GLY A 84 12.49 -17.43 8.67
N ILE A 85 11.54 -16.78 7.98
CA ILE A 85 10.84 -17.37 6.82
C ILE A 85 11.72 -17.31 5.56
N LEU A 86 12.66 -16.37 5.48
CA LEU A 86 13.49 -16.22 4.29
C LEU A 86 14.74 -17.08 4.47
N GLU A 87 14.89 -18.06 3.58
CA GLU A 87 15.94 -19.10 3.64
C GLU A 87 17.36 -18.53 3.53
N GLU A 88 17.49 -17.30 3.00
CA GLU A 88 18.71 -16.51 3.03
C GLU A 88 18.50 -15.29 3.93
N PRO A 89 19.46 -14.93 4.80
CA PRO A 89 19.40 -13.67 5.52
C PRO A 89 19.22 -12.59 4.48
N VAL A 90 18.25 -11.72 4.70
CA VAL A 90 17.88 -10.64 3.80
C VAL A 90 19.01 -9.59 3.78
N VAL A 91 20.13 -9.96 3.16
CA VAL A 91 21.15 -9.05 2.64
C VAL A 91 20.47 -8.40 1.44
N ILE A 92 19.64 -7.39 1.74
CA ILE A 92 19.09 -6.47 0.74
C ILE A 92 20.24 -5.62 0.26
N ASP A 93 21.12 -6.24 -0.51
CA ASP A 93 21.91 -5.50 -1.47
C ASP A 93 20.91 -4.88 -2.45
N ALA A 94 21.19 -3.66 -2.93
CA ALA A 94 20.29 -2.90 -3.80
C ALA A 94 19.72 -3.73 -4.97
N LYS A 95 20.47 -4.76 -5.38
CA LYS A 95 20.09 -5.77 -6.39
C LYS A 95 18.86 -6.61 -6.09
N ALA A 96 18.53 -6.92 -4.83
CA ALA A 96 17.32 -7.70 -4.52
C ALA A 96 16.05 -6.87 -4.75
N VAL A 97 16.13 -5.58 -4.42
CA VAL A 97 15.10 -4.58 -4.75
C VAL A 97 15.03 -4.37 -6.25
N GLU A 98 16.18 -4.29 -6.91
CA GLU A 98 16.30 -4.17 -8.37
C GLU A 98 15.68 -5.37 -9.09
N ARG A 99 15.90 -6.61 -8.64
CA ARG A 99 15.28 -7.83 -9.20
C ARG A 99 13.76 -7.84 -9.06
N ILE A 100 13.24 -7.42 -7.90
CA ILE A 100 11.79 -7.29 -7.71
C ILE A 100 11.28 -6.19 -8.64
N ASN A 101 11.95 -5.03 -8.71
CA ASN A 101 11.56 -3.93 -9.58
C ASN A 101 11.58 -4.32 -11.08
N ASP A 102 12.57 -5.09 -11.52
CA ASP A 102 12.74 -5.54 -12.91
C ASP A 102 11.68 -6.58 -13.30
N TYR A 103 11.41 -7.55 -12.44
CA TYR A 103 10.29 -8.49 -12.61
C TYR A 103 8.96 -7.73 -12.84
N LEU A 104 8.74 -6.65 -12.09
CA LEU A 104 7.50 -5.88 -12.16
C LEU A 104 7.43 -5.00 -13.41
N LYS A 105 8.55 -4.45 -13.87
CA LYS A 105 8.63 -3.72 -15.14
C LYS A 105 8.36 -4.62 -16.34
N GLU A 106 8.91 -5.85 -16.34
CA GLU A 106 8.70 -6.82 -17.43
C GLU A 106 7.26 -7.31 -17.49
N HIS A 107 6.65 -7.64 -16.35
CA HIS A 107 5.34 -8.27 -16.33
C HIS A 107 4.15 -7.30 -16.43
N MET A 108 4.35 -5.99 -16.20
CA MET A 108 3.26 -4.99 -16.23
C MET A 108 3.19 -4.11 -17.49
N LYS A 109 3.93 -4.42 -18.56
CA LYS A 109 3.86 -3.77 -19.90
C LYS A 109 3.80 -2.23 -19.85
N LEU A 110 4.84 -1.61 -19.30
CA LEU A 110 4.94 -0.16 -19.15
C LEU A 110 5.68 0.43 -20.37
N ASN A 111 4.99 0.95 -21.42
CA ASN A 111 5.69 1.65 -22.53
C ASN A 111 5.10 2.97 -23.09
N ASN A 112 5.97 4.00 -23.16
CA ASN A 112 6.10 5.23 -24.01
C ASN A 112 5.30 6.57 -23.90
N SER A 113 4.38 6.76 -22.96
CA SER A 113 4.10 8.05 -22.26
C SER A 113 4.10 7.81 -20.75
N THR A 114 4.91 6.80 -20.39
CA THR A 114 4.46 5.72 -19.52
C THR A 114 5.23 5.65 -18.24
N HIS A 115 6.31 6.42 -18.07
CA HIS A 115 6.99 6.52 -16.78
C HIS A 115 6.06 7.03 -15.67
N TYR A 116 5.22 8.03 -15.95
CA TYR A 116 4.23 8.51 -14.98
C TYR A 116 3.18 7.44 -14.62
N LYS A 117 2.58 6.80 -15.63
CA LYS A 117 1.60 5.72 -15.41
C LYS A 117 2.26 4.48 -14.80
N ALA A 118 3.52 4.21 -15.13
CA ALA A 118 4.36 3.17 -14.57
C ALA A 118 4.62 3.41 -13.09
N ASN A 119 4.99 4.63 -12.71
CA ASN A 119 5.25 4.97 -11.32
C ASN A 119 3.97 4.88 -10.49
N ILE A 120 2.81 5.27 -11.05
CA ILE A 120 1.52 5.09 -10.38
C ILE A 120 1.19 3.60 -10.24
N VAL A 121 1.32 2.80 -11.29
CA VAL A 121 1.08 1.35 -11.25
C VAL A 121 2.01 0.67 -10.23
N GLN A 122 3.30 1.03 -10.22
CA GLN A 122 4.29 0.54 -9.27
C GLN A 122 3.96 0.99 -7.84
N THR A 123 3.44 2.21 -7.66
CA THR A 123 2.96 2.72 -6.36
C THR A 123 1.78 1.89 -5.86
N GLU A 124 0.77 1.67 -6.69
CA GLU A 124 -0.39 0.84 -6.34
C GLU A 124 0.06 -0.58 -5.96
N MET A 125 0.98 -1.15 -6.73
CA MET A 125 1.51 -2.47 -6.45
C MET A 125 2.32 -2.54 -5.14
N LEU A 126 3.12 -1.53 -4.82
CA LEU A 126 3.82 -1.44 -3.54
C LEU A 126 2.84 -1.29 -2.37
N LEU A 127 1.76 -0.53 -2.54
CA LEU A 127 0.69 -0.42 -1.54
C LEU A 127 0.00 -1.77 -1.31
N ILE A 128 -0.26 -2.54 -2.38
CA ILE A 128 -0.78 -3.91 -2.29
C ILE A 128 0.19 -4.77 -1.49
N GLN A 129 1.48 -4.80 -1.86
CA GLN A 129 2.48 -5.63 -1.20
C GLN A 129 2.61 -5.30 0.30
N LEU A 130 2.66 -4.01 0.64
CA LEU A 130 2.69 -3.54 2.02
C LEU A 130 1.47 -4.02 2.81
N THR A 131 0.28 -3.95 2.19
CA THR A 131 -0.97 -4.41 2.81
C THR A 131 -0.93 -5.91 3.10
N TYR A 132 -0.53 -6.72 2.12
CA TYR A 132 -0.44 -8.18 2.27
C TYR A 132 0.66 -8.60 3.26
N ASN A 133 1.84 -7.99 3.18
CA ASN A 133 2.95 -8.26 4.09
C ASN A 133 2.55 -7.95 5.54
N LEU A 134 1.89 -6.82 5.77
CA LEU A 134 1.45 -6.44 7.10
C LEU A 134 0.38 -7.39 7.65
N LYS A 135 -0.59 -7.78 6.81
CA LYS A 135 -1.60 -8.78 7.17
C LYS A 135 -0.97 -10.12 7.53
N THR A 136 -0.04 -10.61 6.72
CA THR A 136 0.68 -11.87 6.95
C THR A 136 1.48 -11.82 8.25
N TYR A 137 2.24 -10.75 8.46
CA TYR A 137 3.00 -10.51 9.69
C TYR A 137 2.09 -10.54 10.93
N ALA A 138 0.98 -9.79 10.90
CA ALA A 138 0.02 -9.76 12.00
C ALA A 138 -0.61 -11.13 12.27
N ALA A 139 -0.99 -11.87 11.22
CA ALA A 139 -1.56 -13.21 11.36
C ALA A 139 -0.57 -14.20 11.96
N GLN A 140 0.68 -14.20 11.50
CA GLN A 140 1.73 -15.07 12.03
C GLN A 140 1.99 -14.79 13.51
N ARG A 141 2.01 -13.50 13.89
CA ARG A 141 2.20 -13.09 15.29
C ARG A 141 1.05 -13.51 16.19
N LEU A 142 -0.19 -13.45 15.70
CA LEU A 142 -1.35 -13.95 16.43
C LEU A 142 -1.31 -15.47 16.57
N ASN A 143 -0.92 -16.20 15.52
CA ASN A 143 -0.81 -17.67 15.58
C ASN A 143 0.28 -18.16 16.54
N GLN A 144 1.35 -17.38 16.76
CA GLN A 144 2.36 -17.69 17.77
C GLN A 144 1.88 -17.39 19.21
N ARG A 145 0.89 -16.51 19.37
CA ARG A 145 0.27 -16.25 20.67
C ARG A 145 -0.87 -17.25 20.88
N ASN A 146 -0.55 -18.40 21.47
CA ASN A 146 -1.56 -19.30 22.01
C ASN A 146 -2.44 -18.52 23.02
N PHE A 147 -3.70 -18.29 22.67
CA PHE A 147 -4.75 -17.88 23.60
C PHE A 147 -5.37 -19.08 24.27
#